data_AF-A0A960LRT9-F1
#
_entry.id   AF-A0A960LRT9-F1
#
_cell.length_a   1.000
_cell.length_b   1.000
_cell.length_c   1.000
_cell.angle_alpha   90.00
_cell.angle_beta   90.00
_cell.angle_gamma   90.00
#
_symmetry.space_group_name_H-M   'P 1'
#
loop_
_entity.id
_entity.type
_entity.pdbx_description
1 polymer ?
#
loop_
_entity_poly.entity_id
_entity_poly.type
_entity_poly.pdbx_seq_one_letter_code
_entity_poly.pdbx_strand_id
1 'polypeptide(L)' 'SKSYDPNEPRDQRYDRLYPNKAKLTVDEYLAGQGGDMAAAKERFTKLDQNGDGFVAREEFIGSGRKKK' A
#
# COMPACT_ATOMS: atom_id res chain seq x y z
N SER A 1 -4.37 12.30 -16.63
CA SER A 1 -4.68 11.07 -15.88
C SER A 1 -3.38 10.57 -15.27
N LYS A 2 -3.32 10.29 -13.95
CA LYS A 2 -2.11 9.71 -13.35
C LYS A 2 -1.97 8.29 -13.92
N SER A 3 -1.10 8.13 -14.92
CA SER A 3 -0.91 6.88 -15.65
C SER A 3 -0.47 5.79 -14.66
N TYR A 4 -1.37 4.84 -14.40
CA TYR A 4 -1.04 3.63 -13.67
C TYR A 4 -0.15 2.79 -14.58
N ASP A 5 1.14 2.69 -14.24
CA ASP A 5 2.03 1.71 -14.86
C ASP A 5 1.88 0.39 -14.09
N PRO A 6 1.28 -0.66 -14.68
CA PRO A 6 1.11 -1.95 -14.02
C PRO A 6 2.44 -2.64 -13.67
N ASN A 7 3.57 -2.21 -14.24
CA ASN A 7 4.91 -2.74 -13.97
C ASN A 7 5.71 -1.87 -12.98
N GLU A 8 5.12 -0.80 -12.41
CA GLU A 8 5.80 0.05 -11.43
C GLU A 8 6.16 -0.76 -10.16
N PRO A 9 7.43 -0.74 -9.73
CA PRO A 9 7.84 -1.32 -8.46
C PRO A 9 7.03 -0.75 -7.28
N ARG A 10 6.66 -1.61 -6.31
CA ARG A 10 5.80 -1.21 -5.18
C ARG A 10 6.42 -0.10 -4.31
N ASP A 11 7.75 -0.07 -4.21
CA ASP A 11 8.52 0.97 -3.54
C ASP A 11 8.36 2.33 -4.23
N GLN A 12 8.53 2.38 -5.56
CA GLN A 12 8.29 3.61 -6.33
C GLN A 12 6.84 4.06 -6.24
N ARG A 13 5.91 3.10 -6.28
CA ARG A 13 4.49 3.38 -6.09
C ARG A 13 4.19 3.96 -4.71
N TYR A 14 4.82 3.44 -3.66
CA TYR A 14 4.68 3.96 -2.31
C TYR A 14 5.20 5.40 -2.22
N ASP A 15 6.43 5.62 -2.68
CA ASP A 15 7.09 6.94 -2.60
C ASP A 15 6.33 8.00 -3.43
N ARG A 16 5.70 7.60 -4.55
CA ARG A 16 4.85 8.48 -5.37
C ARG A 16 3.50 8.80 -4.74
N LEU A 17 2.84 7.83 -4.11
CA LEU A 17 1.52 8.02 -3.51
C LEU A 17 1.59 8.65 -2.11
N TYR A 18 2.67 8.37 -1.39
CA TYR A 18 2.84 8.69 0.02
C TYR A 18 4.24 9.28 0.30
N PRO A 19 4.58 10.43 -0.30
CA PRO A 19 5.88 11.05 -0.09
C PRO A 19 6.05 11.45 1.39
N ASN A 20 7.25 11.24 1.93
CA ASN A 20 7.62 11.53 3.33
C ASN A 20 6.76 10.81 4.38
N LYS A 21 6.12 9.69 4.02
CA LYS A 21 5.38 8.84 4.96
C LYS A 21 6.19 7.62 5.35
N ALA A 22 6.28 7.38 6.66
CA ALA A 22 6.88 6.16 7.20
C ALA A 22 5.86 5.01 7.26
N LYS A 23 4.60 5.34 7.57
CA LYS A 23 3.49 4.40 7.71
C LYS A 23 2.17 5.05 7.29
N LEU A 24 1.26 4.22 6.80
CA LEU A 24 -0.07 4.62 6.34
C LEU A 24 -1.13 4.19 7.32
N THR A 25 -2.07 5.08 7.62
CA THR A 25 -3.34 4.67 8.22
C THR A 25 -4.22 4.01 7.16
N VAL A 26 -5.26 3.31 7.60
CA VAL A 26 -6.32 2.78 6.71
C VAL A 26 -6.85 3.90 5.82
N ASP A 27 -7.19 5.06 6.39
CA ASP A 27 -7.79 6.17 5.63
C ASP A 27 -6.86 6.74 4.56
N GLU A 28 -5.57 6.88 4.87
CA GLU A 28 -4.57 7.35 3.90
C GLU A 28 -4.37 6.36 2.77
N TYR A 29 -4.33 5.06 3.11
CA TYR A 29 -4.24 4.01 2.11
C TYR A 29 -5.47 4.01 1.18
N LEU A 30 -6.67 4.11 1.75
CA LEU A 30 -7.94 4.17 1.01
C LEU A 30 -7.99 5.40 0.07
N ALA A 31 -7.59 6.57 0.58
CA ALA A 31 -7.55 7.80 -0.21
C ALA A 31 -6.58 7.71 -1.41
N GLY A 32 -5.49 6.97 -1.27
CA GLY A 32 -4.48 6.80 -2.33
C GLY A 32 -4.82 5.73 -3.39
N GLN A 33 -5.74 4.80 -3.14
CA GLN A 33 -6.07 3.71 -4.08
C GLN A 33 -7.09 4.10 -5.17
N GLY A 34 -7.88 5.16 -4.96
CA GLY A 34 -8.77 5.72 -6.01
C GLY A 34 -9.79 4.74 -6.61
N GLY A 35 -10.19 3.72 -5.86
CA GLY A 35 -11.09 2.64 -6.31
C GLY A 35 -12.02 2.16 -5.20
N ASP A 36 -12.51 0.92 -5.33
CA ASP A 36 -13.41 0.31 -4.34
C ASP A 36 -12.76 0.26 -2.94
N MET A 37 -13.37 0.99 -2.00
CA MET A 37 -12.91 1.09 -0.62
C MET A 37 -12.92 -0.26 0.09
N ALA A 38 -13.86 -1.16 -0.23
CA ALA A 38 -13.92 -2.49 0.37
C ALA A 38 -12.72 -3.34 -0.05
N ALA A 39 -12.43 -3.37 -1.36
CA ALA A 39 -11.27 -4.09 -1.89
C ALA A 39 -9.95 -3.50 -1.38
N ALA A 40 -9.88 -2.18 -1.24
CA ALA A 40 -8.71 -1.52 -0.67
C ALA A 40 -8.53 -1.86 0.81
N LYS A 41 -9.61 -1.88 1.61
CA LYS A 41 -9.55 -2.27 3.02
C LYS A 41 -9.09 -3.72 3.19
N GLU A 42 -9.60 -4.63 2.36
CA GLU A 42 -9.19 -6.05 2.41
C GLU A 42 -7.70 -6.22 2.05
N ARG A 43 -7.19 -5.42 1.11
CA ARG A 43 -5.75 -5.37 0.80
C ARG A 43 -4.95 -4.80 1.96
N PHE A 44 -5.44 -3.75 2.62
CA PHE A 44 -4.77 -3.17 3.78
C PHE A 44 -4.56 -4.22 4.87
N THR A 45 -5.60 -4.98 5.24
CA THR A 45 -5.50 -6.06 6.22
C THR A 45 -4.52 -7.16 5.82
N LYS A 46 -4.29 -7.38 4.52
CA LYS A 46 -3.28 -8.32 4.01
C LYS A 46 -1.85 -7.73 4.03
N LEU A 47 -1.73 -6.41 4.02
CA LEU A 47 -0.45 -5.69 4.09
C LEU A 47 0.02 -5.52 5.53
N ASP A 48 -0.89 -5.19 6.44
CA ASP A 48 -0.65 -5.06 7.88
C ASP A 48 -0.37 -6.45 8.48
N GLN A 49 0.90 -6.87 8.43
CA GLN A 49 1.31 -8.21 8.83
C GLN A 49 1.53 -8.31 10.34
N ASN A 50 1.90 -7.19 10.96
CA ASN A 50 2.13 -7.11 12.39
C ASN A 50 0.84 -6.83 13.18
N GLY A 51 -0.25 -6.42 12.51
CA GLY A 51 -1.57 -6.19 13.11
C GLY A 51 -1.62 -4.90 13.93
N ASP A 52 -0.76 -3.92 13.65
CA ASP A 52 -0.68 -2.67 14.40
C ASP A 52 -1.68 -1.60 13.92
N GLY A 53 -2.42 -1.87 12.84
CA GLY A 53 -3.39 -0.97 12.24
C GLY A 53 -2.76 0.06 11.30
N PHE A 54 -1.47 -0.10 10.97
CA PHE A 54 -0.74 0.70 10.00
C PHE A 54 -0.08 -0.20 8.96
N VAL A 55 0.27 0.40 7.82
CA VAL A 55 1.10 -0.26 6.82
C VAL A 55 2.39 0.54 6.65
N ALA A 56 3.49 -0.03 7.11
CA ALA A 56 4.82 0.51 6.88
C ALA A 56 5.24 0.35 5.40
N ARG A 57 6.26 1.11 4.99
CA ARG A 57 6.83 1.00 3.64
C ARG A 57 7.26 -0.44 3.32
N GLU A 58 7.89 -1.11 4.27
CA GLU A 58 8.37 -2.50 4.16
C GLU A 58 7.22 -3.48 3.95
N GLU A 59 6.10 -3.30 4.65
CA GLU A 59 4.90 -4.12 4.54
C GLU A 59 4.20 -3.94 3.19
N PHE A 60 4.12 -2.69 2.71
CA PHE A 60 3.58 -2.36 1.39
C PHE A 60 4.36 -3.03 0.25
N ILE A 61 5.69 -3.05 0.36
CA ILE A 61 6.60 -3.67 -0.62
C ILE A 61 6.63 -5.20 -0.46
N GLY A 62 6.60 -5.68 0.80
CA GLY A 62 6.83 -7.07 1.19
C GLY A 62 5.76 -8.05 0.73
N SER A 63 4.49 -7.61 0.60
CA SER A 63 3.39 -8.50 0.20
C SER A 63 3.52 -9.12 -1.20
N GLY A 64 4.48 -8.68 -2.02
CA GLY A 64 4.81 -9.29 -3.31
C GLY A 64 5.80 -10.46 -3.24
N ARG A 65 6.48 -10.70 -2.11
CA ARG A 65 7.45 -11.78 -1.98
C ARG A 65 6.94 -12.83 -0.99
N LYS A 66 6.26 -13.85 -1.51
CA LYS A 66 6.33 -15.18 -0.87
C LYS A 66 7.82 -15.56 -0.86
N LYS A 67 8.50 -15.38 0.28
CA LYS A 67 9.71 -16.17 0.57
C LYS A 67 9.24 -17.63 0.57
N LYS A 68 9.61 -18.35 -0.47
CA LYS A 68 9.56 -19.80 -0.52
C LYS A 68 10.81 -20.32 0.20
#